data_AF-A0A349M0V2-F1
#
_entry.id   AF-A0A349M0V2-F1
#
_cell.length_a   1.000
_cell.length_b   1.000
_cell.length_c   1.000
_cell.angle_alpha   90.00
_cell.angle_beta   90.00
_cell.angle_gamma   90.00
#
_symmetry.space_group_name_H-M   'P 1'
#
loop_
_entity.id
_entity.type
_entity.pdbx_description
1 polymer ?
#
loop_
_entity_poly.entity_id
_entity_poly.type
_entity_poly.pdbx_seq_one_letter_code
_entity_poly.pdbx_strand_id
1 'polypeptide(L)'
;MCYCDEEAKERTLDNTQVKNSVGIWAFGPNATRFVPAGYHPEVVHEDMVTRTKRVVSGLVDIVDGLEYHYPGEINEESVEAIKAALGPMDIYCIAAGLHPDPTYKMGAFINPDAALRRKGIDTLKRGVDLAAALGAHFIIWPGAEGYNYNFQR
;
A
#
# COMPACT_ATOMS: atom_id res chain seq x y z
N MET A 1 11.15 36.13 -3.58
CA MET A 1 9.86 36.15 -4.29
C MET A 1 8.99 35.13 -3.60
N CYS A 2 8.02 35.61 -2.82
CA CYS A 2 7.17 34.80 -1.96
C CYS A 2 6.10 34.12 -2.83
N TYR A 3 6.06 32.79 -2.89
CA TYR A 3 4.92 32.08 -3.48
C TYR A 3 3.86 31.98 -2.38
N CYS A 4 2.81 32.78 -2.54
CA CYS A 4 1.63 32.76 -1.68
C CYS A 4 0.81 31.50 -1.94
N ASP A 5 0.31 30.96 -0.82
CA ASP A 5 -0.78 30.01 -0.65
C ASP A 5 -1.74 29.88 -1.85
N GLU A 6 -1.72 28.72 -2.52
CA GLU A 6 -2.92 28.21 -3.17
C GLU A 6 -3.76 27.52 -2.10
N GLU A 7 -4.84 28.17 -1.69
CA GLU A 7 -5.88 27.56 -0.88
C GLU A 7 -6.32 26.24 -1.53
N ALA A 8 -6.20 25.14 -0.79
CA ALA A 8 -6.71 23.84 -1.21
C ALA A 8 -8.21 23.97 -1.46
N LYS A 9 -8.60 23.98 -2.74
CA LYS A 9 -10.02 23.99 -3.13
C LYS A 9 -10.67 22.72 -2.61
N GLU A 10 -11.57 22.86 -1.66
CA GLU A 10 -12.42 21.78 -1.17
C GLU A 10 -13.26 21.26 -2.35
N ARG A 11 -12.91 20.07 -2.86
CA ARG A 11 -13.65 19.40 -3.94
C ARG A 11 -15.02 19.00 -3.40
N THR A 12 -16.04 19.76 -3.78
CA THR A 12 -17.43 19.37 -3.57
C THR A 12 -17.74 18.26 -4.56
N LEU A 13 -17.84 17.02 -4.08
CA LEU A 13 -18.27 15.88 -4.89
C LEU A 13 -19.71 16.15 -5.36
N ASP A 14 -19.92 16.25 -6.68
CA ASP A 14 -21.26 16.14 -7.25
C ASP A 14 -21.83 14.75 -6.90
N ASN A 15 -23.13 14.63 -6.65
CA ASN A 15 -23.81 13.39 -6.25
C ASN A 15 -23.69 12.26 -7.30
N THR A 16 -23.12 12.52 -8.48
CA THR A 16 -22.78 11.52 -9.50
C THR A 16 -21.34 10.99 -9.40
N GLN A 17 -20.47 11.61 -8.61
CA GLN A 17 -19.07 11.22 -8.52
C GLN A 17 -18.88 10.03 -7.57
N VAL A 18 -18.41 8.91 -8.11
CA VAL A 18 -18.08 7.71 -7.34
C VAL A 18 -16.72 7.91 -6.67
N LYS A 19 -16.65 7.67 -5.36
CA LYS A 19 -15.39 7.67 -4.60
C LYS A 19 -14.41 6.67 -5.21
N ASN A 20 -13.17 7.07 -5.42
CA ASN A 20 -12.14 6.22 -6.02
C ASN A 20 -10.83 6.19 -5.20
N SER A 21 -9.98 5.22 -5.50
CA SER A 21 -8.67 5.06 -4.87
C SER A 21 -7.68 4.38 -5.82
N VAL A 22 -6.39 4.49 -5.53
CA VAL A 22 -5.33 3.79 -6.26
C VAL A 22 -4.23 3.28 -5.34
N GLY A 23 -3.72 2.09 -5.63
CA GLY A 23 -2.57 1.53 -4.94
C GLY A 23 -1.27 2.27 -5.23
N ILE A 24 -0.58 2.69 -4.18
CA ILE A 24 0.70 3.39 -4.27
C ILE A 24 1.78 2.55 -4.99
N TRP A 25 1.64 1.22 -4.95
CA TRP A 25 2.55 0.26 -5.58
C TRP A 25 2.61 0.41 -7.12
N ALA A 26 1.58 0.97 -7.76
CA ALA A 26 1.58 1.24 -9.20
C ALA A 26 2.59 2.33 -9.63
N PHE A 27 3.10 3.10 -8.67
CA PHE A 27 4.00 4.23 -8.89
C PHE A 27 5.44 3.95 -8.43
N GLY A 28 5.78 2.68 -8.21
CA GLY A 28 7.14 2.22 -7.97
C GLY A 28 7.90 1.91 -9.27
N PRO A 29 9.00 1.12 -9.18
CA PRO A 29 9.83 0.78 -10.34
C PRO A 29 9.12 -0.02 -11.45
N ASN A 30 7.99 -0.66 -11.14
CA ASN A 30 7.24 -1.53 -12.06
C ASN A 30 8.09 -2.67 -12.62
N ALA A 31 8.71 -3.44 -11.72
CA ALA A 31 9.47 -4.65 -12.04
C ALA A 31 8.59 -5.72 -12.69
N THR A 32 9.17 -6.46 -13.62
CA THR A 32 8.57 -7.66 -14.21
C THR A 32 9.55 -8.82 -14.15
N ARG A 33 9.07 -10.04 -14.43
CA ARG A 33 9.94 -11.22 -14.53
C ARG A 33 11.02 -11.14 -15.62
N PHE A 34 10.87 -10.25 -16.60
CA PHE A 34 11.83 -10.05 -17.69
C PHE A 34 12.72 -8.82 -17.48
N VAL A 35 12.24 -7.83 -16.72
CA VAL A 35 12.99 -6.61 -16.36
C VAL A 35 12.95 -6.46 -14.84
N PRO A 36 13.85 -7.15 -14.10
CA PRO A 36 13.81 -7.18 -12.64
C PRO A 36 14.04 -5.83 -11.97
N ALA A 37 14.79 -4.93 -12.63
CA ALA A 37 15.01 -3.56 -12.13
C ALA A 37 13.79 -2.64 -12.32
N GLY A 38 12.81 -3.05 -13.14
CA GLY A 38 11.66 -2.23 -13.51
C GLY A 38 11.91 -1.26 -14.67
N TYR A 39 10.83 -0.62 -15.09
CA TYR A 39 10.82 0.36 -16.18
C TYR A 39 11.00 1.80 -15.68
N HIS A 40 10.93 2.02 -14.36
CA HIS A 40 11.14 3.31 -13.70
C HIS A 40 12.32 3.24 -12.71
N PRO A 41 13.57 3.10 -13.21
CA PRO A 41 14.74 3.00 -12.34
C PRO A 41 14.97 4.24 -11.47
N GLU A 42 14.45 5.40 -11.87
CA GLU A 42 14.57 6.68 -11.18
C GLU A 42 13.86 6.72 -9.82
N VAL A 43 12.89 5.83 -9.57
CA VAL A 43 12.13 5.77 -8.31
C VAL A 43 12.50 4.57 -7.42
N VAL A 44 13.54 3.80 -7.78
CA VAL A 44 13.97 2.59 -7.04
C VAL A 44 14.33 2.87 -5.59
N HIS A 45 14.98 4.01 -5.32
CA HIS A 45 15.42 4.40 -3.98
C HIS A 45 14.48 5.41 -3.31
N GLU A 46 13.32 5.65 -3.90
CA GLU A 46 12.32 6.55 -3.33
C GLU A 46 11.66 5.90 -2.12
N ASP A 47 11.74 6.56 -0.97
CA ASP A 47 11.00 6.15 0.22
C ASP A 47 9.48 6.39 0.05
N MET A 48 8.67 5.76 0.90
CA MET A 48 7.22 5.79 0.74
C MET A 48 6.60 7.18 0.95
N VAL A 49 7.20 8.03 1.79
CA VAL A 49 6.70 9.39 2.03
C VAL A 49 6.96 10.25 0.81
N THR A 50 8.18 10.17 0.25
CA THR A 50 8.53 10.87 -0.99
C THR A 50 7.64 10.41 -2.15
N ARG A 51 7.42 9.10 -2.29
CA ARG A 51 6.50 8.55 -3.28
C ARG A 51 5.08 9.06 -3.10
N THR A 52 4.57 9.07 -1.86
CA THR A 52 3.23 9.58 -1.54
C THR A 52 3.09 11.03 -1.99
N LYS A 53 4.04 11.92 -1.64
CA LYS A 53 4.01 13.34 -2.06
C LYS A 53 3.97 13.49 -3.58
N ARG A 54 4.80 12.74 -4.30
CA ARG A 54 4.85 12.77 -5.77
C ARG A 54 3.53 12.32 -6.39
N VAL A 55 2.94 11.24 -5.88
CA VAL A 55 1.66 10.71 -6.37
C VAL A 55 0.51 11.66 -6.07
N VAL A 56 0.43 12.20 -4.85
CA VAL A 56 -0.58 13.21 -4.47
C VAL A 56 -0.49 14.43 -5.37
N SER A 57 0.71 14.98 -5.57
CA SER A 57 0.93 16.13 -6.45
C SER A 57 0.48 15.89 -7.90
N GLY A 58 0.48 14.64 -8.37
CA GLY A 58 0.08 14.29 -9.73
C GLY A 58 -1.40 13.91 -9.89
N LEU A 59 -2.08 13.52 -8.81
CA LEU A 59 -3.40 12.88 -8.88
C LEU A 59 -4.48 13.50 -7.97
N VAL A 60 -4.15 14.49 -7.14
CA VAL A 60 -5.10 15.09 -6.16
C VAL A 60 -6.42 15.56 -6.75
N ASP A 61 -6.42 16.00 -8.00
CA ASP A 61 -7.62 16.48 -8.67
C ASP A 61 -8.57 15.36 -9.15
N ILE A 62 -8.09 14.12 -9.24
CA ILE A 62 -8.82 12.99 -9.85
C ILE A 62 -8.92 11.74 -8.98
N VAL A 63 -8.09 11.63 -7.93
CA VAL A 63 -8.07 10.51 -6.99
C VAL A 63 -8.45 10.98 -5.58
N ASP A 64 -9.33 10.24 -4.89
CA ASP A 64 -9.79 10.61 -3.55
C ASP A 64 -8.98 9.96 -2.42
N GLY A 65 -8.33 8.82 -2.67
CA GLY A 65 -7.57 8.09 -1.66
C GLY A 65 -6.48 7.19 -2.20
N LEU A 66 -5.50 6.87 -1.36
CA LEU A 66 -4.41 5.96 -1.68
C LEU A 66 -4.50 4.65 -0.90
N GLU A 67 -4.01 3.58 -1.51
CA GLU A 67 -3.95 2.26 -0.90
C GLU A 67 -2.51 1.81 -0.71
N TYR A 68 -2.25 1.08 0.38
CA TYR A 68 -0.90 0.69 0.81
C TYR A 68 -0.86 -0.76 1.30
N HIS A 69 0.24 -1.45 1.05
CA HIS A 69 0.52 -2.76 1.64
C HIS A 69 1.12 -2.64 3.05
N TYR A 70 0.54 -3.37 4.00
CA TYR A 70 1.10 -3.53 5.34
C TYR A 70 1.93 -4.82 5.45
N PRO A 71 3.11 -4.81 6.10
CA PRO A 71 3.75 -3.67 6.79
C PRO A 71 4.78 -2.92 5.91
N GLY A 72 5.02 -3.38 4.68
CA GLY A 72 6.16 -2.95 3.87
C GLY A 72 6.05 -1.52 3.33
N GLU A 73 4.84 -1.06 3.01
CA GLU A 73 4.60 0.28 2.50
C GLU A 73 4.09 1.21 3.60
N ILE A 74 3.15 0.73 4.42
CA ILE A 74 2.64 1.45 5.59
C ILE A 74 2.75 0.59 6.84
N ASN A 75 3.14 1.20 7.96
CA ASN A 75 3.15 0.60 9.28
C ASN A 75 3.07 1.68 10.37
N GLU A 76 3.15 1.24 11.63
CA GLU A 76 3.07 2.09 12.82
C GLU A 76 4.16 3.16 12.88
N GLU A 77 5.32 2.95 12.24
CA GLU A 77 6.42 3.92 12.21
C GLU A 77 6.26 4.95 11.09
N SER A 78 5.65 4.57 9.95
CA SER A 78 5.53 5.42 8.76
C SER A 78 4.19 6.15 8.62
N VAL A 79 3.12 5.66 9.28
CA VAL A 79 1.74 6.12 9.06
C VAL A 79 1.56 7.63 9.26
N GLU A 80 2.13 8.21 10.31
CA GLU A 80 1.95 9.65 10.58
C GLU A 80 2.66 10.52 9.53
N ALA A 81 3.82 10.09 9.04
CA ALA A 81 4.53 10.80 7.97
C ALA A 81 3.80 10.66 6.63
N ILE A 82 3.19 9.49 6.35
CA ILE A 82 2.36 9.28 5.17
C ILE A 82 1.10 10.15 5.24
N LYS A 83 0.41 10.21 6.38
CA LYS A 83 -0.75 11.09 6.59
C LYS A 83 -0.42 12.55 6.32
N ALA A 84 0.72 13.03 6.81
CA ALA A 84 1.18 14.39 6.54
C ALA A 84 1.46 14.67 5.06
N ALA A 85 1.74 13.63 4.26
CA ALA A 85 2.01 13.73 2.82
C ALA A 85 0.77 13.64 1.93
N LEU A 86 -0.39 13.19 2.46
CA LEU A 86 -1.59 12.90 1.67
C LEU A 86 -2.40 14.14 1.24
N GLY A 87 -2.19 15.29 1.89
CA GLY A 87 -3.00 16.48 1.61
C GLY A 87 -4.49 16.20 1.85
N PRO A 88 -5.37 16.42 0.85
CA PRO A 88 -6.80 16.14 0.99
C PRO A 88 -7.18 14.67 0.73
N MET A 89 -6.26 13.82 0.26
CA MET A 89 -6.53 12.40 0.05
C MET A 89 -6.60 11.64 1.39
N ASP A 90 -7.36 10.54 1.42
CA ASP A 90 -7.34 9.62 2.55
C ASP A 90 -6.46 8.37 2.32
N ILE A 91 -6.22 7.63 3.39
CA ILE A 91 -5.76 6.23 3.31
C ILE A 91 -7.02 5.40 3.15
N TYR A 92 -7.38 5.07 1.91
CA TYR A 92 -8.64 4.40 1.62
C TYR A 92 -8.61 2.93 2.07
N CYS A 93 -7.52 2.23 1.77
CA CYS A 93 -7.40 0.80 2.01
C CYS A 93 -5.97 0.38 2.37
N ILE A 94 -5.86 -0.54 3.33
CA ILE A 94 -4.63 -1.25 3.66
C ILE A 94 -4.75 -2.69 3.17
N ALA A 95 -3.78 -3.14 2.38
CA ALA A 95 -3.73 -4.49 1.83
C ALA A 95 -2.72 -5.36 2.59
N ALA A 96 -3.02 -6.65 2.74
CA ALA A 96 -2.07 -7.62 3.27
C ALA A 96 -0.83 -7.74 2.35
N GLY A 97 0.33 -7.34 2.86
CA GLY A 97 1.58 -7.22 2.11
C GLY A 97 2.62 -8.30 2.38
N LEU A 98 2.22 -9.52 2.78
CA LEU A 98 3.17 -10.60 3.09
C LEU A 98 3.63 -11.41 1.87
N HIS A 99 2.91 -11.32 0.75
CA HIS A 99 3.23 -12.06 -0.47
C HIS A 99 4.59 -11.73 -1.14
N PRO A 100 5.20 -10.53 -1.01
CA PRO A 100 6.53 -10.25 -1.54
C PRO A 100 7.67 -10.57 -0.54
N ASP A 101 7.36 -10.90 0.71
CA ASP A 101 8.37 -11.28 1.71
C ASP A 101 8.78 -12.75 1.51
N PRO A 102 10.07 -13.03 1.22
CA PRO A 102 10.55 -14.39 0.94
C PRO A 102 10.38 -15.35 2.13
N THR A 103 10.18 -14.83 3.35
CA THR A 103 9.81 -15.63 4.52
C THR A 103 8.55 -16.47 4.25
N TYR A 104 7.59 -15.92 3.52
CA TYR A 104 6.28 -16.52 3.26
C TYR A 104 6.19 -17.16 1.87
N LYS A 105 7.31 -17.58 1.28
CA LYS A 105 7.36 -18.27 -0.03
C LYS A 105 6.50 -19.55 -0.14
N MET A 106 6.05 -20.10 1.00
CA MET A 106 5.15 -21.27 1.09
C MET A 106 3.79 -20.90 1.68
N GLY A 107 3.38 -19.63 1.57
CA GLY A 107 2.18 -19.06 2.18
C GLY A 107 2.46 -18.39 3.53
N ALA A 108 1.60 -17.46 3.91
CA ALA A 108 1.59 -16.82 5.23
C ALA A 108 0.52 -17.45 6.12
N PHE A 109 -0.68 -17.71 5.62
CA PHE A 109 -1.76 -18.30 6.42
C PHE A 109 -1.75 -19.82 6.41
N ILE A 110 -1.31 -20.45 5.32
CA ILE A 110 -1.30 -21.90 5.16
C ILE A 110 0.11 -22.50 5.14
N ASN A 111 1.11 -21.74 5.60
CA ASN A 111 2.50 -22.21 5.65
C ASN A 111 2.60 -23.56 6.39
N PRO A 112 3.40 -24.54 5.93
CA PRO A 112 3.64 -25.79 6.66
C PRO A 112 4.18 -25.56 8.08
N ASP A 113 5.00 -24.52 8.27
CA ASP A 113 5.55 -24.12 9.56
C ASP A 113 4.51 -23.34 10.39
N ALA A 114 4.13 -23.90 11.54
CA ALA A 114 3.17 -23.30 12.46
C ALA A 114 3.64 -21.97 13.07
N ALA A 115 4.94 -21.79 13.27
CA ALA A 115 5.50 -20.55 13.79
C ALA A 115 5.38 -19.43 12.75
N LEU A 116 5.63 -19.73 11.47
CA LEU A 116 5.44 -18.78 10.38
C LEU A 116 3.97 -18.41 10.19
N ARG A 117 3.05 -19.39 10.28
CA ARG A 117 1.61 -19.09 10.26
C ARG A 117 1.22 -18.11 11.36
N ARG A 118 1.66 -18.38 12.60
CA ARG A 118 1.36 -17.51 13.74
C ARG A 118 1.93 -16.11 13.52
N LYS A 119 3.20 -16.01 13.10
CA LYS A 119 3.86 -14.73 12.80
C LYS A 119 3.10 -13.92 11.74
N GLY A 120 2.67 -14.56 10.66
CA GLY A 120 1.90 -13.93 9.59
C GLY A 120 0.55 -13.41 10.06
N ILE A 121 -0.20 -14.24 10.81
CA ILE A 121 -1.48 -13.85 11.43
C ILE A 121 -1.29 -12.66 12.37
N ASP A 122 -0.34 -12.73 13.29
CA ASP A 122 -0.14 -11.69 14.29
C ASP A 122 0.32 -10.37 13.64
N THR A 123 1.10 -10.46 12.55
CA THR A 123 1.47 -9.29 11.73
C THR A 123 0.23 -8.65 11.10
N LEU A 124 -0.61 -9.43 10.42
CA LEU A 124 -1.76 -8.87 9.72
C LEU A 124 -2.88 -8.44 10.67
N LYS A 125 -2.98 -8.99 11.89
CA LYS A 125 -3.85 -8.45 12.93
C LYS A 125 -3.48 -7.02 13.31
N ARG A 126 -2.18 -6.70 13.44
CA ARG A 126 -1.73 -5.31 13.64
C ARG A 126 -2.09 -4.41 12.44
N GLY A 127 -2.00 -4.95 11.22
CA GLY A 127 -2.47 -4.25 10.03
C GLY A 127 -3.98 -3.95 10.05
N VAL A 128 -4.81 -4.88 10.54
CA VAL A 128 -6.25 -4.67 10.75
C VAL A 128 -6.50 -3.61 11.82
N ASP A 129 -5.76 -3.65 12.93
CA ASP A 129 -5.87 -2.64 14.00
C ASP A 129 -5.49 -1.23 13.48
N LEU A 130 -4.44 -1.13 12.64
CA LEU A 130 -4.04 0.12 11.99
C LEU A 130 -5.11 0.63 11.02
N ALA A 131 -5.67 -0.25 10.18
CA ALA A 131 -6.75 0.13 9.27
C ALA A 131 -7.97 0.65 10.03
N ALA A 132 -8.35 -0.03 11.11
CA ALA A 132 -9.45 0.40 11.99
C ALA A 132 -9.18 1.77 12.62
N ALA A 133 -7.96 2.03 13.10
CA ALA A 133 -7.57 3.33 13.67
C ALA A 133 -7.62 4.48 12.66
N LEU A 134 -7.45 4.18 11.37
CA LEU A 134 -7.49 5.15 10.28
C LEU A 134 -8.89 5.31 9.66
N GLY A 135 -9.84 4.44 10.00
CA GLY A 135 -11.12 4.33 9.28
C GLY A 135 -10.96 3.80 7.85
N ALA A 136 -9.85 3.14 7.55
CA ALA A 136 -9.55 2.55 6.25
C ALA A 136 -10.14 1.14 6.13
N HIS A 137 -10.32 0.68 4.88
CA HIS A 137 -10.60 -0.73 4.62
C HIS A 137 -9.36 -1.60 4.83
N PHE A 138 -9.56 -2.87 5.16
CA PHE A 138 -8.49 -3.86 5.16
C PHE A 138 -8.83 -5.00 4.21
N ILE A 139 -7.95 -5.29 3.26
CA ILE A 139 -8.13 -6.38 2.29
C ILE A 139 -7.06 -7.45 2.41
N ILE A 140 -7.47 -8.69 2.19
CA ILE A 140 -6.58 -9.84 2.13
C ILE A 140 -6.47 -10.29 0.68
N TRP A 141 -5.26 -10.20 0.13
CA TRP A 141 -4.90 -10.85 -1.11
C TRP A 141 -3.90 -11.99 -0.83
N PRO A 142 -4.34 -13.26 -0.89
CA PRO A 142 -3.53 -14.42 -0.51
C PRO A 142 -2.57 -14.86 -1.65
N GLY A 143 -1.80 -13.93 -2.23
CA GLY A 143 -1.00 -14.17 -3.44
C GLY A 143 0.09 -15.24 -3.31
N ALA A 144 0.60 -15.48 -2.09
CA ALA A 144 1.59 -16.50 -1.80
C ALA A 144 0.98 -17.82 -1.26
N GLU A 145 -0.33 -17.87 -1.04
CA GLU A 145 -1.00 -19.05 -0.52
C GLU A 145 -1.23 -20.05 -1.67
N GLY A 146 -0.65 -21.24 -1.55
CA GLY A 146 -0.91 -22.34 -2.48
C GLY A 146 0.32 -23.20 -2.73
N TYR A 147 0.32 -23.86 -3.88
CA TYR A 147 1.39 -24.74 -4.34
C TYR A 147 1.55 -24.63 -5.85
N ASN A 148 2.77 -24.85 -6.33
CA ASN A 148 3.09 -24.90 -7.76
C ASN A 148 3.05 -26.33 -8.32
N TYR A 149 3.14 -27.34 -7.45
CA TYR A 149 3.17 -28.76 -7.83
C TYR A 149 2.19 -29.59 -7.00
N ASN A 150 1.57 -30.59 -7.62
CA ASN A 150 0.78 -31.57 -6.88
C ASN A 150 1.68 -32.28 -5.85
N PHE A 151 1.17 -32.47 -4.63
CA PHE A 151 1.91 -33.05 -3.51
C PHE A 151 3.14 -32.25 -3.04
N GLN A 152 3.21 -30.95 -3.34
CA GLN A 152 4.17 -30.03 -2.72
C GLN A 152 3.96 -30.04 -1.19
N ARG A 153 5.04 -30.22 -0.44
CA ARG A 153 5.07 -30.24 1.03
C ARG A 153 5.95 -29.12 1.54
#